data_AF-A0ABD3KJE6-F1
#
_entry.id   AF-A0ABD3KJE6-F1
#
_cell.length_a   1.000
_cell.length_b   1.000
_cell.length_c   1.000
_cell.angle_alpha   90.00
_cell.angle_beta   90.00
_cell.angle_gamma   90.00
#
_symmetry.space_group_name_H-M   'P 1'
#
loop_
_entity.id
_entity.type
_entity.pdbx_description
1 polymer ?
#
loop_
_entity_poly.entity_id
_entity_poly.type
_entity_poly.pdbx_seq_one_letter_code
_entity_poly.pdbx_strand_id
1 'polypeptide(L)'
;MPKKIRKLTHLGWLLLDHLSGGIIIPRGAIASLPLNVFSSWGSSLENEEEVVEELGRMQGLTDLSIKVNKSSSAIKIFQSFQRCIRRVGIKNCEGLTHIPISHSLKGSSNFSHLEVLNFVDCRMLVKMEINQGIGQAPNCYCFPSLVEVLIVKCGFLDLSWLVHAPKLQSLIVVRCNSMKKIIGDGIAKEELAASRLFSHLESLKIYGLSNLKSICDHALLFPQGVEFFIIDCLGLRELPLDSNSARGSFSIVGDKGWWAEFEWDPAARVTFEGRSRGNKEEMTYGEVARKIKDESIDWARMEFLASGAE
;
A
#
# COMPACT_ATOMS: atom_id res chain seq x y z
N MET A 1 -15.51 -7.61 -26.69
CA MET A 1 -14.43 -8.24 -27.49
C MET A 1 -15.00 -9.29 -28.45
N PRO A 2 -14.48 -9.46 -29.70
CA PRO A 2 -15.00 -10.46 -30.64
C PRO A 2 -14.63 -11.90 -30.25
N LYS A 3 -15.59 -12.84 -30.33
CA LYS A 3 -15.35 -14.29 -30.13
C LYS A 3 -14.31 -14.90 -31.09
N LYS A 4 -14.03 -14.23 -32.22
CA LYS A 4 -13.05 -14.67 -33.22
C LYS A 4 -11.61 -14.64 -32.69
N ILE A 5 -11.32 -13.93 -31.59
CA ILE A 5 -9.99 -13.84 -31.00
C ILE A 5 -9.40 -15.22 -30.65
N ARG A 6 -10.25 -16.20 -30.31
CA ARG A 6 -9.86 -17.59 -30.04
C ARG A 6 -9.08 -18.27 -31.18
N LYS A 7 -9.14 -17.72 -32.40
CA LYS A 7 -8.41 -18.21 -33.58
C LYS A 7 -6.95 -17.76 -33.61
N LEU A 8 -6.54 -16.83 -32.73
CA LEU A 8 -5.18 -16.32 -32.66
C LEU A 8 -4.30 -17.29 -31.85
N THR A 9 -3.92 -18.40 -32.46
CA THR A 9 -3.20 -19.52 -31.82
C THR A 9 -1.79 -19.18 -31.33
N HIS A 10 -1.26 -18.00 -31.64
CA HIS A 10 0.04 -17.51 -31.18
C HIS A 10 -0.08 -16.30 -30.23
N LEU A 11 -1.30 -15.94 -29.84
CA LEU A 11 -1.52 -14.82 -28.94
C LEU A 11 -1.12 -15.22 -27.52
N GLY A 12 0.10 -14.86 -27.13
CA GLY A 12 0.60 -15.05 -25.76
C GLY A 12 0.19 -13.91 -24.83
N TRP A 13 0.04 -12.69 -25.35
CA TRP A 13 -0.20 -11.49 -24.55
C TRP A 13 -1.55 -10.88 -24.88
N LEU A 14 -2.37 -10.65 -23.87
CA LEU A 14 -3.62 -9.92 -24.00
C LEU A 14 -3.63 -8.75 -23.01
N LEU A 15 -3.35 -7.56 -23.52
CA LEU A 15 -3.30 -6.31 -22.75
C LEU A 15 -4.55 -5.48 -23.08
N LEU A 16 -5.37 -5.26 -22.07
CA LEU A 16 -6.65 -4.54 -22.12
C LEU A 16 -6.63 -3.38 -21.13
N ASP A 17 -5.48 -2.73 -20.98
CA ASP A 17 -5.22 -1.74 -19.93
C ASP A 17 -5.80 -0.37 -20.26
N HIS A 18 -6.28 0.31 -19.21
CA HIS A 18 -6.76 1.69 -19.27
C HIS A 18 -7.82 1.96 -20.36
N LEU A 19 -8.57 0.95 -20.74
CA LEU A 19 -9.66 1.08 -21.68
C LEU A 19 -10.88 1.67 -20.98
N SER A 20 -11.51 2.65 -21.63
CA SER A 20 -12.76 3.24 -21.17
C SER A 20 -13.95 2.34 -21.50
N GLY A 21 -14.91 2.27 -20.59
CA GLY A 21 -16.12 1.46 -20.76
C GLY A 21 -15.96 0.04 -20.21
N GLY A 22 -17.08 -0.62 -19.95
CA GLY A 22 -17.11 -2.01 -19.50
C GLY A 22 -16.66 -2.96 -20.62
N ILE A 23 -15.64 -3.77 -20.35
CA ILE A 23 -15.15 -4.77 -21.29
C ILE A 23 -15.90 -6.08 -21.05
N ILE A 24 -16.52 -6.59 -22.10
CA ILE A 24 -17.04 -7.96 -22.12
C ILE A 24 -16.07 -8.86 -22.87
N ILE A 25 -15.56 -9.90 -22.19
CA ILE A 25 -14.77 -10.98 -22.77
C ILE A 25 -15.68 -12.20 -22.90
N PRO A 26 -16.21 -12.52 -24.09
CA PRO A 26 -17.18 -13.60 -24.20
C PRO A 26 -16.62 -14.93 -23.69
N ARG A 27 -17.43 -15.70 -22.96
CA ARG A 27 -17.07 -17.03 -22.48
C ARG A 27 -16.44 -17.90 -23.59
N GLY A 28 -15.30 -18.50 -23.29
CA GLY A 28 -14.48 -19.34 -24.15
C GLY A 28 -13.61 -18.58 -25.15
N ALA A 29 -13.61 -17.24 -25.12
CA ALA A 29 -12.80 -16.45 -26.04
C ALA A 29 -11.30 -16.53 -25.73
N ILE A 30 -10.93 -16.68 -24.45
CA ILE A 30 -9.53 -16.73 -24.01
C ILE A 30 -9.08 -18.12 -23.56
N ALA A 31 -10.01 -19.00 -23.21
CA ALA A 31 -9.71 -20.34 -22.70
C ALA A 31 -8.81 -21.21 -23.61
N SER A 32 -8.86 -21.03 -24.95
CA SER A 32 -8.04 -21.80 -25.90
C SER A 32 -6.76 -21.09 -26.34
N LEU A 33 -6.52 -19.87 -25.85
CA LEU A 33 -5.34 -19.10 -26.22
C LEU A 33 -4.15 -19.52 -25.37
N PRO A 34 -2.92 -19.56 -25.92
CA PRO A 34 -1.72 -19.86 -25.15
C PRO A 34 -1.25 -18.61 -24.37
N LEU A 35 -2.15 -17.94 -23.64
CA LEU A 35 -1.78 -16.71 -22.93
C LEU A 35 -0.80 -17.03 -21.79
N ASN A 36 0.30 -16.29 -21.77
CA ASN A 36 1.21 -16.19 -20.64
C ASN A 36 1.12 -14.84 -19.93
N VAL A 37 0.59 -13.81 -20.60
CA VAL A 37 0.37 -12.49 -20.02
C VAL A 37 -1.10 -12.07 -20.24
N PHE A 38 -1.78 -11.74 -19.16
CA PHE A 38 -3.11 -11.12 -19.20
C PHE A 38 -3.12 -9.86 -18.34
N SER A 39 -3.50 -8.74 -18.94
CA SER A 39 -3.68 -7.49 -18.21
C SER A 39 -5.00 -6.82 -18.57
N SER A 40 -5.72 -6.37 -17.56
CA SER A 40 -6.89 -5.49 -17.67
C SER A 40 -6.77 -4.34 -16.65
N TRP A 41 -5.54 -3.94 -16.36
CA TRP A 41 -5.22 -2.95 -15.36
C TRP A 41 -5.85 -1.61 -15.71
N GLY A 42 -6.45 -0.94 -14.73
CA GLY A 42 -7.18 0.31 -14.97
C GLY A 42 -8.57 0.13 -15.60
N SER A 43 -8.84 -0.96 -16.31
CA SER A 43 -10.12 -1.24 -16.98
C SER A 43 -11.15 -1.90 -16.04
N SER A 44 -12.39 -2.03 -16.52
CA SER A 44 -13.47 -2.74 -15.83
C SER A 44 -13.95 -3.90 -16.70
N LEU A 45 -13.95 -5.13 -16.17
CA LEU A 45 -14.52 -6.29 -16.85
C LEU A 45 -15.98 -6.46 -16.38
N GLU A 46 -16.95 -6.44 -17.30
CA GLU A 46 -18.37 -6.60 -16.91
C GLU A 46 -18.68 -8.02 -16.47
N ASN A 47 -18.05 -9.01 -17.10
CA ASN A 47 -18.18 -10.42 -16.78
C ASN A 47 -16.91 -10.97 -16.09
N GLU A 48 -16.37 -10.20 -15.14
CA GLU A 48 -15.10 -10.52 -14.46
C GLU A 48 -15.04 -11.91 -13.85
N GLU A 49 -16.12 -12.42 -13.25
CA GLU A 49 -16.14 -13.74 -12.61
C GLU A 49 -15.86 -14.84 -13.64
N GLU A 50 -16.48 -14.76 -14.82
CA GLU A 50 -16.25 -15.71 -15.91
C GLU A 50 -14.80 -15.66 -16.41
N VAL A 51 -14.23 -14.45 -16.50
CA VAL A 51 -12.85 -14.24 -16.93
C VAL A 51 -11.87 -14.81 -15.92
N VAL A 52 -12.06 -14.54 -14.62
CA VAL A 52 -11.24 -15.10 -13.54
C VAL A 52 -11.33 -16.62 -13.51
N GLU A 53 -12.52 -17.18 -13.77
CA GLU A 53 -12.71 -18.62 -13.93
C GLU A 53 -11.89 -19.20 -15.09
N GLU A 54 -11.90 -18.56 -16.26
CA GLU A 54 -11.11 -19.01 -17.42
C GLU A 54 -9.62 -18.89 -17.19
N LEU A 55 -9.14 -17.76 -16.66
CA LEU A 55 -7.74 -17.54 -16.32
C LEU A 55 -7.23 -18.59 -15.34
N GLY A 56 -8.06 -19.01 -14.38
CA GLY A 56 -7.69 -20.00 -13.38
C GLY A 56 -7.48 -21.41 -13.94
N ARG A 57 -7.90 -21.68 -15.18
CA ARG A 57 -7.67 -22.95 -15.89
C ARG A 57 -6.42 -22.92 -16.76
N MET A 58 -5.78 -21.76 -16.92
CA MET A 58 -4.63 -21.58 -17.79
C MET A 58 -3.34 -22.02 -17.08
N GLN A 59 -2.60 -22.94 -17.69
CA GLN A 59 -1.34 -23.44 -17.11
C GLN A 59 -0.13 -22.56 -17.42
N GLY A 60 -0.19 -21.78 -18.50
CA GLY A 60 0.93 -20.96 -18.98
C GLY A 60 0.97 -19.54 -18.45
N LEU A 61 0.02 -19.12 -17.61
CA LEU A 61 -0.08 -17.73 -17.15
C LEU A 61 1.05 -17.41 -16.17
N THR A 62 1.92 -16.48 -16.56
CA THR A 62 3.08 -16.04 -15.76
C THR A 62 2.95 -14.61 -15.26
N ASP A 63 2.16 -13.78 -15.93
CA ASP A 63 1.88 -12.40 -15.52
C ASP A 63 0.37 -12.11 -15.61
N LEU A 64 -0.21 -11.74 -14.48
CA LEU A 64 -1.59 -11.36 -14.34
C LEU A 64 -1.70 -9.98 -13.69
N SER A 65 -2.38 -9.07 -14.37
CA SER A 65 -2.76 -7.76 -13.82
C SER A 65 -4.26 -7.55 -14.00
N ILE A 66 -5.01 -7.47 -12.91
CA ILE A 66 -6.49 -7.48 -12.98
C ILE A 66 -7.13 -6.61 -11.91
N LYS A 67 -8.29 -6.06 -12.24
CA LYS A 67 -9.19 -5.42 -11.28
C LYS A 67 -10.47 -6.23 -11.16
N VAL A 68 -10.93 -6.42 -9.93
CA VAL A 68 -12.17 -7.13 -9.63
C VAL A 68 -13.06 -6.34 -8.67
N ASN A 69 -14.36 -6.61 -8.70
CA ASN A 69 -15.38 -6.04 -7.84
C ASN A 69 -16.24 -7.09 -7.14
N LYS A 70 -16.13 -8.38 -7.48
CA LYS A 70 -16.83 -9.48 -6.82
C LYS A 70 -15.95 -10.14 -5.76
N SER A 71 -16.57 -10.49 -4.63
CA SER A 71 -15.88 -11.13 -3.51
C SER A 71 -15.36 -12.52 -3.87
N SER A 72 -16.12 -13.29 -4.65
CA SER A 72 -15.72 -14.56 -5.28
C SER A 72 -14.42 -14.41 -6.09
N SER A 73 -14.37 -13.44 -6.99
CA SER A 73 -13.19 -13.13 -7.81
C SER A 73 -11.99 -12.72 -6.95
N ALA A 74 -12.20 -11.83 -5.98
CA ALA A 74 -11.15 -11.36 -5.08
C ALA A 74 -10.53 -12.53 -4.30
N ILE A 75 -11.35 -13.36 -3.66
CA ILE A 75 -10.89 -14.55 -2.93
C ILE A 75 -10.15 -15.51 -3.85
N LYS A 76 -10.70 -15.76 -5.05
CA LYS A 76 -10.07 -16.66 -6.03
C LYS A 76 -8.71 -16.15 -6.50
N ILE A 77 -8.51 -14.83 -6.64
CA ILE A 77 -7.20 -14.23 -6.95
C ILE A 77 -6.15 -14.65 -5.91
N PHE A 78 -6.45 -14.45 -4.62
CA PHE A 78 -5.51 -14.78 -3.54
C PHE A 78 -5.34 -16.28 -3.29
N GLN A 79 -6.27 -17.13 -3.76
CA GLN A 79 -6.16 -18.58 -3.62
C GLN A 79 -5.46 -19.26 -4.80
N SER A 80 -5.75 -18.83 -6.03
CA SER A 80 -5.35 -19.57 -7.25
C SER A 80 -4.21 -18.91 -8.02
N PHE A 81 -4.01 -17.59 -7.90
CA PHE A 81 -3.10 -16.84 -8.78
C PHE A 81 -1.81 -16.40 -8.10
N GLN A 82 -1.48 -16.96 -6.94
CA GLN A 82 -0.33 -16.58 -6.12
C GLN A 82 1.02 -16.61 -6.87
N ARG A 83 1.13 -17.42 -7.94
CA ARG A 83 2.37 -17.59 -8.71
C ARG A 83 2.53 -16.65 -9.90
N CYS A 84 1.47 -15.95 -10.32
CA CYS A 84 1.51 -15.13 -11.54
C CYS A 84 0.89 -13.73 -11.36
N ILE A 85 0.15 -13.49 -10.27
CA ILE A 85 -0.42 -12.17 -10.01
C ILE A 85 0.69 -11.15 -9.77
N ARG A 86 0.70 -10.11 -10.60
CA ARG A 86 1.62 -8.98 -10.56
C ARG A 86 0.96 -7.72 -10.03
N ARG A 87 -0.28 -7.44 -10.44
CA ARG A 87 -1.07 -6.30 -9.97
C ARG A 87 -2.50 -6.70 -9.71
N VAL A 88 -3.01 -6.36 -8.53
CA VAL A 88 -4.42 -6.61 -8.20
C VAL A 88 -5.08 -5.35 -7.67
N GLY A 89 -6.23 -5.04 -8.24
CA GLY A 89 -7.12 -3.98 -7.76
C GLY A 89 -8.45 -4.58 -7.33
N ILE A 90 -8.91 -4.29 -6.13
CA ILE A 90 -10.22 -4.69 -5.64
C ILE A 90 -10.99 -3.42 -5.37
N LYS A 91 -12.08 -3.21 -6.12
CA LYS A 91 -12.86 -1.98 -6.09
C LYS A 91 -14.32 -2.27 -5.84
N ASN A 92 -14.95 -1.53 -4.92
CA ASN A 92 -16.38 -1.61 -4.61
C ASN A 92 -16.83 -3.06 -4.31
N CYS A 93 -16.00 -3.81 -3.58
CA CYS A 93 -16.23 -5.22 -3.36
C CYS A 93 -17.16 -5.45 -2.17
N GLU A 94 -18.45 -5.62 -2.46
CA GLU A 94 -19.48 -5.89 -1.46
C GLU A 94 -19.35 -7.30 -0.87
N GLY A 95 -19.59 -7.44 0.44
CA GLY A 95 -19.55 -8.72 1.15
C GLY A 95 -18.15 -9.29 1.42
N LEU A 96 -17.08 -8.71 0.87
CA LEU A 96 -15.71 -9.11 1.20
C LEU A 96 -15.32 -8.56 2.58
N THR A 97 -15.23 -9.43 3.58
CA THR A 97 -14.90 -9.05 4.97
C THR A 97 -13.45 -9.26 5.34
N HIS A 98 -12.82 -10.30 4.79
CA HIS A 98 -11.42 -10.63 5.00
C HIS A 98 -10.86 -11.35 3.79
N ILE A 99 -9.54 -11.29 3.61
CA ILE A 99 -8.82 -12.04 2.57
C ILE A 99 -7.94 -13.09 3.25
N PRO A 100 -8.22 -14.39 3.07
CA PRO A 100 -7.39 -15.45 3.60
C PRO A 100 -6.13 -15.63 2.74
N ILE A 101 -4.98 -15.60 3.38
CA ILE A 101 -3.67 -15.86 2.79
C ILE A 101 -3.13 -17.15 3.40
N SER A 102 -3.19 -18.23 2.62
CA SER A 102 -2.64 -19.53 3.04
C SER A 102 -1.15 -19.54 2.81
N HIS A 103 -0.36 -19.59 3.88
CA HIS A 103 1.09 -19.68 3.79
C HIS A 103 1.53 -21.03 3.18
N SER A 104 2.41 -21.03 2.16
CA SER A 104 2.95 -22.27 1.60
C SER A 104 3.95 -22.89 2.57
N LEU A 105 3.68 -24.12 3.04
CA LEU A 105 4.56 -24.90 3.93
C LEU A 105 5.89 -25.32 3.27
N LYS A 106 6.04 -25.13 1.95
CA LYS A 106 7.16 -25.67 1.16
C LYS A 106 8.34 -24.70 0.95
N GLY A 107 8.41 -23.62 1.71
CA GLY A 107 9.51 -22.64 1.59
C GLY A 107 9.50 -21.79 0.32
N SER A 108 8.44 -21.85 -0.50
CA SER A 108 8.23 -20.90 -1.59
C SER A 108 7.47 -19.69 -1.05
N SER A 109 7.99 -18.49 -1.26
CA SER A 109 7.23 -17.27 -1.00
C SER A 109 5.95 -17.27 -1.85
N ASN A 110 4.82 -16.99 -1.21
CA ASN A 110 3.59 -16.71 -1.94
C ASN A 110 3.76 -15.36 -2.65
N PHE A 111 2.98 -15.11 -3.71
CA PHE A 111 2.90 -13.80 -4.38
C PHE A 111 4.28 -13.22 -4.76
N SER A 112 5.20 -14.06 -5.22
CA SER A 112 6.58 -13.68 -5.57
C SER A 112 6.67 -12.61 -6.66
N HIS A 113 5.60 -12.42 -7.42
CA HIS A 113 5.51 -11.43 -8.50
C HIS A 113 4.58 -10.25 -8.19
N LEU A 114 3.86 -10.27 -7.06
CA LEU A 114 2.90 -9.22 -6.73
C LEU A 114 3.65 -7.94 -6.36
N GLU A 115 3.46 -6.90 -7.16
CA GLU A 115 4.10 -5.60 -7.04
C GLU A 115 3.13 -4.52 -6.58
N VAL A 116 1.87 -4.58 -7.00
CA VAL A 116 0.86 -3.53 -6.73
C VAL A 116 -0.42 -4.15 -6.16
N LEU A 117 -0.86 -3.64 -5.01
CA LEU A 117 -2.06 -4.08 -4.32
C LEU A 117 -2.96 -2.89 -3.95
N ASN A 118 -4.11 -2.79 -4.63
CA ASN A 118 -5.02 -1.66 -4.49
C ASN A 118 -6.38 -2.11 -3.96
N PHE A 119 -6.84 -1.49 -2.87
CA PHE A 119 -8.18 -1.64 -2.32
C PHE A 119 -8.91 -0.29 -2.38
N VAL A 120 -10.08 -0.25 -3.00
CA VAL A 120 -10.87 0.97 -3.16
C VAL A 120 -12.33 0.71 -2.81
N ASP A 121 -12.89 1.49 -1.89
CA ASP A 121 -14.29 1.44 -1.45
C ASP A 121 -14.74 0.04 -0.97
N CYS A 122 -13.83 -0.73 -0.36
CA CYS A 122 -14.11 -2.03 0.23
C CYS A 122 -14.43 -1.88 1.71
N ARG A 123 -15.58 -1.27 2.03
CA ARG A 123 -15.92 -0.82 3.40
C ARG A 123 -16.08 -1.93 4.42
N MET A 124 -16.40 -3.14 3.97
CA MET A 124 -16.55 -4.31 4.84
C MET A 124 -15.23 -5.08 5.04
N LEU A 125 -14.20 -4.81 4.23
CA LEU A 125 -12.92 -5.50 4.31
C LEU A 125 -12.13 -4.95 5.51
N VAL A 126 -12.05 -5.75 6.57
CA VAL A 126 -11.44 -5.33 7.84
C VAL A 126 -10.02 -5.85 8.05
N LYS A 127 -9.63 -6.96 7.41
CA LYS A 127 -8.30 -7.58 7.58
C LYS A 127 -7.86 -8.44 6.40
N MET A 128 -6.56 -8.63 6.27
CA MET A 128 -5.98 -9.78 5.56
C MET A 128 -5.53 -10.79 6.61
N GLU A 129 -5.97 -12.03 6.48
CA GLU A 129 -5.71 -13.09 7.45
C GLU A 129 -4.60 -14.00 6.94
N ILE A 130 -3.40 -13.81 7.49
CA ILE A 130 -2.23 -14.63 7.15
C ILE A 130 -2.10 -15.74 8.18
N ASN A 131 -2.42 -16.96 7.76
CA ASN A 131 -2.30 -18.14 8.61
C ASN A 131 -0.84 -18.63 8.60
N GLN A 132 0.01 -18.03 9.44
CA GLN A 132 1.33 -18.59 9.74
C GLN A 132 1.14 -19.84 10.61
N GLY A 133 1.67 -20.99 10.18
CA GLY A 133 1.60 -22.19 11.01
C GLY A 133 2.38 -22.00 12.31
N ILE A 134 1.88 -22.55 13.42
CA ILE A 134 2.55 -22.50 14.73
C ILE A 134 3.97 -23.09 14.59
N GLY A 135 5.00 -22.32 14.99
CA GLY A 135 6.41 -22.75 14.98
C GLY A 135 7.22 -22.45 13.71
N GLN A 136 6.75 -21.53 12.84
CA GLN A 136 7.46 -21.18 11.61
C GLN A 136 8.52 -20.08 11.81
N ALA A 137 9.57 -20.14 10.97
CA ALA A 137 10.70 -19.22 11.02
C ALA A 137 10.30 -17.78 10.63
N PRO A 138 10.88 -16.76 11.29
CA PRO A 138 10.50 -15.34 11.15
C PRO A 138 10.78 -14.68 9.79
N ASN A 139 11.19 -15.44 8.77
CA ASN A 139 11.72 -14.91 7.50
C ASN A 139 10.88 -15.25 6.26
N CYS A 140 9.64 -15.73 6.40
CA CYS A 140 8.80 -16.01 5.23
C CYS A 140 7.85 -14.86 4.90
N TYR A 141 8.26 -14.05 3.93
CA TYR A 141 7.48 -12.94 3.40
C TYR A 141 6.44 -13.45 2.40
N CYS A 142 5.15 -13.24 2.69
CA CYS A 142 4.06 -13.55 1.76
C CYS A 142 4.02 -12.62 0.54
N PHE A 143 4.68 -11.46 0.58
CA PHE A 143 4.66 -10.45 -0.47
C PHE A 143 6.07 -9.88 -0.73
N PRO A 144 7.04 -10.73 -1.12
CA PRO A 144 8.46 -10.35 -1.17
C PRO A 144 8.81 -9.30 -2.25
N SER A 145 7.89 -9.04 -3.17
CA SER A 145 8.06 -8.12 -4.30
C SER A 145 7.05 -6.97 -4.30
N LEU A 146 6.24 -6.84 -3.24
CA LEU A 146 5.22 -5.81 -3.15
C LEU A 146 5.88 -4.45 -2.91
N VAL A 147 5.66 -3.52 -3.84
CA VAL A 147 6.28 -2.18 -3.85
C VAL A 147 5.26 -1.07 -3.62
N GLU A 148 4.01 -1.26 -4.05
CA GLU A 148 2.96 -0.25 -3.94
C GLU A 148 1.69 -0.82 -3.30
N VAL A 149 1.18 -0.12 -2.30
CA VAL A 149 -0.11 -0.40 -1.67
C VAL A 149 -0.96 0.87 -1.62
N LEU A 150 -2.15 0.80 -2.19
CA LEU A 150 -3.17 1.86 -2.12
C LEU A 150 -4.42 1.35 -1.43
N ILE A 151 -4.87 2.04 -0.38
CA ILE A 151 -6.08 1.71 0.36
C ILE A 151 -6.94 2.95 0.48
N VAL A 152 -8.12 2.93 -0.11
CA VAL A 152 -9.03 4.09 -0.17
C VAL A 152 -10.40 3.68 0.31
N LYS A 153 -10.92 4.32 1.37
CA LYS A 153 -12.28 4.11 1.89
C LYS A 153 -12.59 2.63 2.22
N CYS A 154 -11.64 1.95 2.85
CA CYS A 154 -11.80 0.55 3.27
C CYS A 154 -12.04 0.43 4.78
N GLY A 155 -12.54 -0.72 5.22
CA GLY A 155 -12.86 -1.01 6.61
C GLY A 155 -11.70 -1.51 7.48
N PHE A 156 -10.46 -1.49 6.96
CA PHE A 156 -9.28 -2.03 7.64
C PHE A 156 -9.12 -1.44 9.06
N LEU A 157 -8.88 -2.31 10.03
CA LEU A 157 -8.58 -1.91 11.41
C LEU A 157 -7.11 -1.51 11.58
N ASP A 158 -6.23 -2.23 10.88
CA ASP A 158 -4.79 -2.02 10.75
C ASP A 158 -4.29 -2.73 9.47
N LEU A 159 -3.00 -2.55 9.16
CA LEU A 159 -2.28 -3.11 8.02
C LEU A 159 -1.09 -3.95 8.48
N SER A 160 -1.21 -4.65 9.61
CA SER A 160 -0.12 -5.45 10.19
C SER A 160 0.42 -6.51 9.23
N TRP A 161 -0.39 -6.96 8.26
CA TRP A 161 0.03 -7.86 7.19
C TRP A 161 1.18 -7.30 6.33
N LEU A 162 1.47 -5.99 6.37
CA LEU A 162 2.60 -5.36 5.68
C LEU A 162 3.97 -5.81 6.21
N VAL A 163 4.06 -6.44 7.39
CA VAL A 163 5.31 -7.10 7.83
C VAL A 163 5.78 -8.17 6.85
N HIS A 164 4.88 -8.67 5.99
CA HIS A 164 5.19 -9.61 4.92
C HIS A 164 5.64 -8.94 3.61
N ALA A 165 5.83 -7.62 3.58
CA ALA A 165 6.18 -6.82 2.40
C ALA A 165 7.46 -5.98 2.62
N PRO A 166 8.65 -6.61 2.69
CA PRO A 166 9.90 -5.95 3.07
C PRO A 166 10.43 -4.94 2.04
N LYS A 167 9.89 -4.95 0.81
CA LYS A 167 10.29 -4.06 -0.31
C LYS A 167 9.29 -2.95 -0.58
N LEU A 168 8.34 -2.71 0.33
CA LEU A 168 7.33 -1.68 0.13
C LEU A 168 7.99 -0.30 0.01
N GLN A 169 7.71 0.39 -1.11
CA GLN A 169 8.22 1.71 -1.44
C GLN A 169 7.15 2.80 -1.27
N SER A 170 5.90 2.49 -1.61
CA SER A 170 4.79 3.45 -1.57
C SER A 170 3.60 2.89 -0.81
N LEU A 171 3.19 3.58 0.25
CA LEU A 171 1.96 3.29 0.99
C LEU A 171 1.05 4.51 0.96
N ILE A 172 -0.15 4.35 0.42
CA ILE A 172 -1.17 5.40 0.35
C ILE A 172 -2.44 4.91 1.05
N VAL A 173 -2.86 5.60 2.10
CA VAL A 173 -4.06 5.27 2.88
C VAL A 173 -4.97 6.49 2.97
N VAL A 174 -6.20 6.37 2.44
CA VAL A 174 -7.13 7.50 2.29
C VAL A 174 -8.48 7.14 2.90
N ARG A 175 -8.97 7.98 3.83
CA ARG A 175 -10.34 7.91 4.40
C ARG A 175 -10.72 6.52 4.94
N CYS A 176 -9.78 5.83 5.58
CA CYS A 176 -10.00 4.56 6.27
C CYS A 176 -10.29 4.83 7.75
N ASN A 177 -11.52 5.28 8.03
CA ASN A 177 -11.86 5.89 9.32
C ASN A 177 -11.91 4.89 10.49
N SER A 178 -11.96 3.57 10.24
CA SER A 178 -11.92 2.57 11.32
C SER A 178 -10.52 2.38 11.91
N MET A 179 -9.49 2.82 11.19
CA MET A 179 -8.09 2.57 11.51
C MET A 179 -7.61 3.48 12.65
N LYS A 180 -7.14 2.88 13.74
CA LYS A 180 -6.53 3.59 14.87
C LYS A 180 -5.00 3.59 14.79
N LYS A 181 -4.42 2.55 14.20
CA LYS A 181 -2.99 2.42 13.94
C LYS A 181 -2.77 1.85 12.54
N ILE A 182 -1.71 2.29 11.85
CA ILE A 182 -1.36 1.68 10.56
C ILE A 182 -0.86 0.27 10.78
N ILE A 183 0.02 0.07 11.76
CA ILE A 183 0.51 -1.22 12.21
C ILE A 183 -0.13 -1.49 13.58
N GLY A 184 -0.90 -2.56 13.65
CA GLY A 184 -1.71 -2.90 14.81
C GLY A 184 -0.90 -3.48 15.97
N ASP A 185 -1.62 -3.78 17.04
CA ASP A 185 -1.06 -4.41 18.23
C ASP A 185 -0.81 -5.91 17.97
N GLY A 186 0.15 -6.49 18.70
CA GLY A 186 0.40 -7.93 18.68
C GLY A 186 1.57 -8.40 17.81
N ILE A 187 2.32 -7.47 17.20
CA ILE A 187 3.60 -7.78 16.57
C ILE A 187 4.72 -7.44 17.56
N ALA A 188 5.56 -8.42 17.89
CA ALA A 188 6.70 -8.20 18.78
C ALA A 188 7.74 -7.27 18.14
N LYS A 189 8.50 -6.53 18.96
CA LYS A 189 9.55 -5.63 18.47
C LYS A 189 10.60 -6.38 17.64
N GLU A 190 10.96 -7.59 18.05
CA GLU A 190 11.91 -8.45 17.36
C GLU A 190 11.39 -8.90 15.99
N GLU A 191 10.09 -9.18 15.90
CA GLU A 191 9.40 -9.53 14.66
C GLU A 191 9.36 -8.33 13.70
N LEU A 192 9.06 -7.14 14.20
CA LEU A 192 9.15 -5.90 13.40
C LEU A 192 10.57 -5.68 12.86
N ALA A 193 11.58 -5.84 13.71
CA ALA A 193 12.98 -5.69 13.30
C ALA A 193 13.37 -6.73 12.23
N ALA A 194 12.96 -7.99 12.37
CA ALA A 194 13.20 -9.05 11.39
C ALA A 194 12.42 -8.83 10.08
N SER A 195 11.23 -8.23 10.16
CA SER A 195 10.37 -7.99 8.99
C SER A 195 10.94 -6.99 7.99
N ARG A 196 11.85 -6.12 8.44
CA ARG A 196 12.37 -4.97 7.67
C ARG A 196 11.25 -4.06 7.15
N LEU A 197 10.12 -4.00 7.88
CA LEU A 197 8.98 -3.14 7.57
C LEU A 197 9.44 -1.70 7.32
N PHE A 198 9.01 -1.14 6.20
CA PHE A 198 9.31 0.24 5.74
C PHE A 198 10.79 0.59 5.52
N SER A 199 11.71 -0.37 5.57
CA SER A 199 13.13 -0.13 5.32
C SER A 199 13.47 0.35 3.90
N HIS A 200 12.55 0.19 2.94
CA HIS A 200 12.65 0.70 1.56
C HIS A 200 11.57 1.74 1.23
N LEU A 201 10.86 2.26 2.24
CA LEU A 201 9.73 3.14 2.01
C LEU A 201 10.21 4.51 1.51
N GLU A 202 9.82 4.86 0.29
CA GLU A 202 10.10 6.16 -0.32
C GLU A 202 9.01 7.17 0.04
N SER A 203 7.76 6.71 0.17
CA SER A 203 6.61 7.59 0.43
C SER A 203 5.55 6.94 1.31
N LEU A 204 5.15 7.63 2.38
CA LEU A 204 3.96 7.33 3.19
C LEU A 204 2.94 8.46 3.04
N LYS A 205 1.79 8.19 2.43
CA LYS A 205 0.73 9.19 2.25
C LYS A 205 -0.54 8.79 2.97
N ILE A 206 -0.94 9.56 3.97
CA ILE A 206 -2.15 9.35 4.75
C ILE A 206 -3.06 10.58 4.69
N TYR A 207 -4.33 10.35 4.33
CA TYR A 207 -5.29 11.43 4.09
C TYR A 207 -6.63 11.14 4.76
N GLY A 208 -7.06 12.03 5.65
CA GLY A 208 -8.39 11.98 6.26
C GLY A 208 -8.62 10.73 7.10
N LEU A 209 -7.62 10.29 7.87
CA LEU A 209 -7.74 9.16 8.79
C LEU A 209 -8.16 9.65 10.18
N SER A 210 -9.46 9.94 10.34
CA SER A 210 -9.99 10.69 11.49
C SER A 210 -9.77 10.04 12.86
N ASN A 211 -9.59 8.71 12.93
CA ASN A 211 -9.38 7.96 14.17
C ASN A 211 -7.92 7.50 14.36
N LEU A 212 -7.02 7.83 13.42
CA LEU A 212 -5.62 7.43 13.51
C LEU A 212 -4.94 8.14 14.68
N LYS A 213 -4.24 7.36 15.51
CA LYS A 213 -3.51 7.85 16.70
C LYS A 213 -2.00 7.67 16.59
N SER A 214 -1.56 6.56 16.00
CA SER A 214 -0.15 6.26 15.78
C SER A 214 0.04 5.50 14.47
N ILE A 215 1.25 5.54 13.89
CA ILE A 215 1.59 4.66 12.76
C ILE A 215 1.98 3.27 13.30
N CYS A 216 2.81 3.23 14.34
CA CYS A 216 3.24 2.03 15.05
C CYS A 216 3.64 2.43 16.48
N ASP A 217 3.51 1.52 17.45
CA ASP A 217 3.94 1.77 18.84
C ASP A 217 5.44 1.58 19.04
N HIS A 218 6.10 0.95 18.08
CA HIS A 218 7.53 0.73 18.09
C HIS A 218 8.18 1.63 17.06
N ALA A 219 9.35 2.16 17.41
CA ALA A 219 10.17 2.90 16.45
C ALA A 219 10.55 2.00 15.27
N LEU A 220 10.41 2.54 14.07
CA LEU A 220 10.67 1.88 12.79
C LEU A 220 11.88 2.52 12.11
N LEU A 221 12.54 1.71 11.29
CA LEU A 221 13.66 2.13 10.45
C LEU A 221 13.12 2.61 9.10
N PHE A 222 13.36 3.87 8.78
CA PHE A 222 13.02 4.43 7.48
C PHE A 222 14.31 4.77 6.70
N PRO A 223 14.29 4.65 5.36
CA PRO A 223 15.42 5.07 4.55
C PRO A 223 15.56 6.60 4.54
N GLN A 224 16.76 7.07 4.25
CA GLN A 224 17.00 8.50 4.02
C GLN A 224 16.21 8.98 2.79
N GLY A 225 15.65 10.17 2.86
CA GLY A 225 14.86 10.79 1.81
C GLY A 225 13.38 10.37 1.78
N VAL A 226 12.91 9.59 2.76
CA VAL A 226 11.48 9.24 2.85
C VAL A 226 10.61 10.50 2.91
N GLU A 227 9.48 10.45 2.21
CA GLU A 227 8.49 11.53 2.19
C GLU A 227 7.20 11.10 2.89
N PHE A 228 6.80 11.86 3.91
CA PHE A 228 5.53 11.72 4.59
C PHE A 228 4.55 12.78 4.08
N PHE A 229 3.35 12.37 3.70
CA PHE A 229 2.23 13.27 3.42
C PHE A 229 1.12 12.98 4.42
N ILE A 230 0.81 13.93 5.29
CA ILE A 230 -0.13 13.73 6.39
C ILE A 230 -1.14 14.88 6.36
N ILE A 231 -2.34 14.59 5.86
CA ILE A 231 -3.39 15.59 5.69
C ILE A 231 -4.66 15.11 6.37
N ASP A 232 -5.33 15.99 7.13
CA ASP A 232 -6.59 15.73 7.82
C ASP A 232 -6.49 14.55 8.82
N CYS A 233 -5.36 14.42 9.53
CA CYS A 233 -5.05 13.32 10.45
C CYS A 233 -4.77 13.83 11.88
N LEU A 234 -5.67 14.64 12.45
CA LEU A 234 -5.46 15.38 13.72
C LEU A 234 -5.11 14.53 14.95
N GLY A 235 -5.42 13.24 14.96
CA GLY A 235 -5.10 12.35 16.08
C GLY A 235 -3.66 11.83 16.08
N LEU A 236 -2.95 11.93 14.95
CA LEU A 236 -1.56 11.48 14.82
C LEU A 236 -0.62 12.58 15.28
N ARG A 237 0.03 12.42 16.44
CA ARG A 237 0.87 13.47 17.03
C ARG A 237 2.36 13.26 16.86
N GLU A 238 2.78 12.04 16.60
CA GLU A 238 4.18 11.65 16.50
C GLU A 238 4.38 10.68 15.33
N LEU A 239 5.63 10.56 14.88
CA LEU A 239 6.04 9.53 13.92
C LEU A 239 6.90 8.48 14.64
N PRO A 240 6.77 7.19 14.28
CA PRO A 240 7.55 6.11 14.89
C PRO A 240 8.96 6.07 14.30
N LEU A 241 9.69 7.18 14.41
CA LEU A 241 11.06 7.29 13.93
C LEU A 241 12.00 6.84 15.04
N ASP A 242 12.93 5.94 14.75
CA ASP A 242 14.00 5.64 15.69
C ASP A 242 15.05 6.76 15.70
N SER A 243 15.84 6.84 16.77
CA SER A 243 16.88 7.86 16.94
C SER A 243 18.00 7.77 15.89
N ASN A 244 18.11 6.66 15.14
CA ASN A 244 19.03 6.50 14.02
C ASN A 244 18.42 6.94 12.67
N SER A 245 17.13 6.73 12.43
CA SER A 245 16.39 7.27 11.26
C SER A 245 16.21 8.77 11.38
N ALA A 246 16.13 9.30 12.61
CA ALA A 246 16.25 10.72 12.91
C ALA A 246 17.63 11.32 12.56
N ARG A 247 18.63 10.49 12.19
CA ARG A 247 19.92 10.95 11.62
C ARG A 247 19.89 11.06 10.09
N GLY A 248 18.83 10.61 9.44
CA GLY A 248 18.62 10.76 8.00
C GLY A 248 17.80 12.01 7.70
N SER A 249 17.98 12.60 6.52
CA SER A 249 17.03 13.61 6.05
C SER A 249 15.72 12.94 5.66
N PHE A 250 14.59 13.53 6.06
CA PHE A 250 13.26 13.13 5.63
C PHE A 250 12.41 14.37 5.41
N SER A 251 11.34 14.24 4.62
CA SER A 251 10.43 15.34 4.36
C SER A 251 9.02 15.02 4.84
N ILE A 252 8.37 16.00 5.45
CA ILE A 252 6.97 15.92 5.86
C ILE A 252 6.20 17.04 5.19
N VAL A 253 5.12 16.68 4.51
CA VAL A 253 4.08 17.60 4.03
C VAL A 253 2.86 17.40 4.93
N GLY A 254 2.44 18.46 5.61
CA GLY A 254 1.30 18.42 6.52
C GLY A 254 0.37 19.62 6.38
N ASP A 255 -0.90 19.45 6.72
CA ASP A 255 -1.85 20.56 6.84
C ASP A 255 -1.66 21.34 8.15
N LYS A 256 -2.19 22.58 8.20
CA LYS A 256 -2.08 23.46 9.37
C LYS A 256 -2.58 22.81 10.67
N GLY A 257 -3.69 22.09 10.59
CA GLY A 257 -4.32 21.46 11.75
C GLY A 257 -3.45 20.37 12.33
N TRP A 258 -2.86 19.54 11.47
CA TRP A 258 -1.92 18.51 11.88
C TRP A 258 -0.63 19.10 12.47
N TRP A 259 -0.01 20.08 11.79
CA TRP A 259 1.23 20.72 12.27
C TRP A 259 1.06 21.40 13.64
N ALA A 260 -0.14 21.86 14.00
CA ALA A 260 -0.39 22.49 15.29
C ALA A 260 -0.26 21.51 16.48
N GLU A 261 -0.53 20.22 16.23
CA GLU A 261 -0.53 19.14 17.22
C GLU A 261 0.68 18.20 17.09
N PHE A 262 1.51 18.38 16.05
CA PHE A 262 2.68 17.54 15.82
C PHE A 262 3.78 17.81 16.85
N GLU A 263 4.19 16.75 17.55
CA GLU A 263 5.19 16.79 18.61
C GLU A 263 6.53 16.31 18.06
N TRP A 264 7.54 17.19 18.12
CA TRP A 264 8.91 16.91 17.69
C TRP A 264 9.91 17.76 18.48
N ASP A 265 11.19 17.39 18.44
CA ASP A 265 12.28 18.14 19.07
C ASP A 265 12.30 19.61 18.57
N PRO A 266 12.05 20.61 19.43
CA PRO A 266 12.06 22.01 19.04
C PRO A 266 13.41 22.51 18.50
N ALA A 267 14.51 21.86 18.88
CA ALA A 267 15.86 22.22 18.45
C ALA A 267 16.26 21.61 17.09
N ALA A 268 15.44 20.71 16.53
CA ALA A 268 15.72 20.06 15.27
C ALA A 268 15.85 21.08 14.13
N ARG A 269 16.93 20.98 13.35
CA ARG A 269 17.14 21.82 12.16
C ARG A 269 16.25 21.34 11.03
N VAL A 270 15.52 22.27 10.43
CA VAL A 270 14.59 21.99 9.34
C VAL A 270 14.77 23.03 8.24
N THR A 271 14.56 22.59 7.01
CA THR A 271 14.34 23.48 5.87
C THR A 271 12.84 23.60 5.66
N PHE A 272 12.31 24.80 5.86
CA PHE A 272 10.90 25.13 5.72
C PHE A 272 10.60 25.66 4.32
N GLU A 273 9.56 25.11 3.69
CA GLU A 273 9.01 25.56 2.42
C GLU A 273 7.51 25.85 2.57
N GLY A 274 7.16 27.14 2.62
CA GLY A 274 5.80 27.65 2.72
C GLY A 274 5.33 28.27 1.40
N ARG A 275 4.03 28.13 1.08
CA ARG A 275 3.39 28.48 -0.21
C ARG A 275 3.69 29.88 -0.76
N SER A 276 4.06 30.84 0.08
CA SER A 276 4.17 32.27 -0.29
C SER A 276 5.56 32.72 -0.74
N ARG A 277 6.60 31.90 -0.60
CA ARG A 277 7.95 32.21 -1.07
C ARG A 277 8.59 30.92 -1.55
N GLY A 278 9.00 30.84 -2.81
CA GLY A 278 9.86 29.75 -3.31
C GLY A 278 11.25 29.71 -2.68
N ASN A 279 11.45 30.34 -1.52
CA ASN A 279 12.69 30.38 -0.78
C ASN A 279 12.58 29.35 0.34
N LYS A 280 13.46 28.36 0.27
CA LYS A 280 13.74 27.44 1.37
C LYS A 280 14.44 28.22 2.49
N GLU A 281 13.83 28.27 3.66
CA GLU A 281 14.41 28.93 4.84
C GLU A 281 14.86 27.85 5.83
N GLU A 282 16.11 27.91 6.28
CA GLU A 282 16.61 27.01 7.30
C GLU A 282 16.41 27.62 8.69
N MET A 283 15.84 26.85 9.61
CA MET A 283 15.52 27.29 10.97
C MET A 283 15.27 26.08 11.87
N THR A 284 14.94 26.32 13.14
CA THR A 284 14.57 25.25 14.08
C THR A 284 13.08 24.89 13.97
N TYR A 285 12.71 23.65 14.27
CA TYR A 285 11.31 23.22 14.29
C TYR A 285 10.46 24.10 15.21
N GLY A 286 10.97 24.48 16.39
CA GLY A 286 10.26 25.35 17.33
C GLY A 286 9.98 26.77 16.82
N GLU A 287 10.79 27.28 15.89
CA GLU A 287 10.53 28.54 15.18
C GLU A 287 9.47 28.36 14.10
N VAL A 288 9.54 27.27 13.31
CA VAL A 288 8.54 26.98 12.27
C VAL A 288 7.16 26.75 12.88
N ALA A 289 7.09 26.00 13.99
CA ALA A 289 5.84 25.70 14.68
C ALA A 289 5.13 26.97 15.16
N ARG A 290 5.88 28.02 15.56
CA ARG A 290 5.31 29.35 15.86
C ARG A 290 4.84 30.05 14.58
N LYS A 291 5.65 30.04 13.53
CA LYS A 291 5.31 30.66 12.23
C LYS A 291 4.03 30.08 11.61
N ILE A 292 3.83 28.76 11.66
CA ILE A 292 2.62 28.10 11.17
C ILE A 292 1.36 28.52 11.95
N LYS A 293 1.50 28.79 13.25
CA LYS A 293 0.38 29.28 14.08
C LYS A 293 0.00 30.71 13.70
N ASP A 294 1.00 31.57 13.53
CA ASP A 294 0.82 33.01 13.31
C ASP A 294 0.42 33.36 11.86
N GLU A 295 0.85 32.58 10.87
CA GLU A 295 0.56 32.82 9.46
C GLU A 295 -0.66 32.01 8.95
N SER A 296 -1.28 32.49 7.86
CA SER A 296 -2.36 31.78 7.14
C SER A 296 -1.81 30.68 6.22
N ILE A 297 -0.97 29.80 6.73
CA ILE A 297 -0.39 28.67 5.99
C ILE A 297 -1.36 27.48 6.05
N ASP A 298 -1.98 27.10 4.93
CA ASP A 298 -2.92 25.95 4.90
C ASP A 298 -2.21 24.59 4.98
N TRP A 299 -1.00 24.50 4.43
CA TRP A 299 -0.13 23.34 4.46
C TRP A 299 1.34 23.76 4.33
N ALA A 300 2.24 22.97 4.89
CA ALA A 300 3.68 23.22 4.86
C ALA A 300 4.48 21.95 4.56
N ARG A 301 5.62 22.14 3.90
CA ARG A 301 6.64 21.10 3.72
C ARG A 301 7.85 21.43 4.60
N MET A 302 8.30 20.46 5.37
CA MET A 302 9.52 20.55 6.17
C MET A 302 10.44 19.41 5.81
N GLU A 303 11.69 19.74 5.50
CA GLU A 303 12.77 18.78 5.34
C GLU A 303 13.62 18.81 6.61
N PHE A 304 13.58 17.72 7.38
CA PHE A 304 14.36 17.57 8.60
C PHE A 304 15.79 17.20 8.22
N LEU A 305 16.75 17.95 8.76
CA LEU A 305 18.16 17.75 8.46
C LEU A 305 18.76 16.75 9.44
N ALA A 306 19.75 15.98 8.99
CA ALA A 306 20.50 15.09 9.84
C ALA A 306 21.11 15.87 11.02
N SER A 307 20.98 15.35 12.24
CA SER A 307 21.79 15.83 13.35
C SER A 307 23.26 15.62 13.01
N GLY A 308 24.04 16.70 12.99
CA GLY A 308 25.48 16.63 12.74
C GLY A 308 26.13 15.67 13.73
N ALA A 309 27.03 14.82 13.25
CA ALA A 309 27.90 14.07 14.13
C ALA A 309 28.82 15.07 14.85
N GLU A 310 28.55 15.33 16.13
CA GLU A 310 29.61 15.75 17.05
C GLU A 310 30.51 14.56 17.37
#